data_AF-A0A497H065-F1
#
_entry.id   AF-A0A497H065-F1
#
_cell.length_a   1.000
_cell.length_b   1.000
_cell.length_c   1.000
_cell.angle_alpha   90.00
_cell.angle_beta   90.00
_cell.angle_gamma   90.00
#
_symmetry.space_group_name_H-M   'P 1'
#
loop_
_entity.id
_entity.type
_entity.pdbx_description
1 polymer ?
#
loop_
_entity_poly.entity_id
_entity_poly.type
_entity_poly.pdbx_seq_one_letter_code
_entity_poly.pdbx_strand_id
1 'polypeptide(L)'
;MGDFAVMSNYPKELWHTRWLKKTIIASNFDRVYEGMVKRWQTVRLGALSGIKVTKIGNEWIVAKPVPVGEKVEIDKGKGAKVGDFYVHVDEINGNNARIKVYYEYNAWEQKITDRLKEKYGRITVTDLMNLSRLHSGDLEGLRGMCEGEKKATMIFRIPCHDGVSMGWFAPDQCASIFVPVHICDTEIYEAYTSGEAADIAISLLMKFGHGKLNVTTMERVLVKENERMEDIALGRMSQAADILTLVDVEMQKQAILMQKLYLNVEGEELEELNHIWSIDYYETVCNIEHNISRFGDYGQEQLAAMALSMGRARAGVKSMVNGSNALKDYNRAEALISEGHYREGITVIKHIFEDTDRSLFGVTHEKEQDLSEWAILLGSAMVIMAIIGVLFWRSKR
;
A
#
# COMPACT_ATOMS: atom_id res chain seq x y z
N MET A 1 -30.67 0.96 0.06
CA MET A 1 -29.81 1.42 1.17
C MET A 1 -29.12 0.19 1.72
N GLY A 2 -27.90 -0.10 1.28
CA GLY A 2 -27.18 -1.28 1.74
C GLY A 2 -25.92 -1.62 0.95
N ASP A 3 -25.30 -0.64 0.28
CA ASP A 3 -24.12 -0.90 -0.55
C ASP A 3 -22.80 -0.81 0.24
N PHE A 4 -22.78 0.00 1.29
CA PHE A 4 -21.64 0.14 2.20
C PHE A 4 -22.10 0.17 3.66
N ALA A 5 -21.42 -0.60 4.50
CA ALA A 5 -21.55 -0.53 5.95
C ALA A 5 -20.23 -0.01 6.52
N VAL A 6 -20.21 1.29 6.84
CA VAL A 6 -19.06 1.95 7.48
C VAL A 6 -19.38 2.14 8.95
N MET A 7 -18.47 1.70 9.82
CA MET A 7 -18.56 1.89 11.26
C MET A 7 -17.28 2.55 11.75
N SER A 8 -17.41 3.64 12.49
CA SER A 8 -16.26 4.25 13.17
C SER A 8 -15.77 3.39 14.34
N ASN A 9 -14.58 3.68 14.86
CA ASN A 9 -14.05 3.02 16.07
C ASN A 9 -14.82 3.36 17.36
N TYR A 10 -15.88 4.16 17.27
CA TYR A 10 -16.90 4.28 18.29
C TYR A 10 -18.15 3.51 17.81
N PRO A 11 -18.35 2.27 18.30
CA PRO A 11 -19.48 1.45 17.86
C PRO A 11 -20.80 2.17 18.12
N LYS A 12 -21.67 2.24 17.10
CA LYS A 12 -23.03 2.79 17.24
C LYS A 12 -23.80 2.06 18.35
N GLU A 13 -23.53 0.78 18.55
CA GLU A 13 -24.08 -0.06 19.61
C GLU A 13 -23.78 0.50 21.01
N LEU A 14 -22.59 1.07 21.22
CA LEU A 14 -22.25 1.73 22.50
C LEU A 14 -23.02 3.04 22.70
N TRP A 15 -23.52 3.66 21.62
CA TRP A 15 -24.42 4.80 21.77
C TRP A 15 -25.67 4.36 22.52
N HIS A 16 -26.21 3.16 22.27
CA HIS A 16 -27.44 2.68 22.90
C HIS A 16 -27.31 2.55 24.42
N THR A 17 -26.14 2.14 24.93
CA THR A 17 -25.89 1.88 26.35
C THR A 17 -25.33 3.08 27.12
N ARG A 18 -24.76 4.09 26.45
CA ARG A 18 -24.16 5.28 27.10
C ARG A 18 -25.13 6.46 27.20
N TRP A 19 -26.11 6.35 28.11
CA TRP A 19 -27.12 7.38 28.35
C TRP A 19 -26.55 8.80 28.55
N LEU A 20 -25.48 8.96 29.33
CA LEU A 20 -24.86 10.27 29.58
C LEU A 20 -24.40 10.96 28.28
N LYS A 21 -23.81 10.21 27.34
CA LYS A 21 -23.38 10.77 26.04
C LYS A 21 -24.57 11.19 25.18
N LYS A 22 -25.68 10.44 25.18
CA LYS A 22 -26.90 10.83 24.46
C LYS A 22 -27.48 12.15 24.98
N THR A 23 -27.49 12.30 26.31
CA THR A 23 -28.04 13.49 26.97
C THR A 23 -27.14 14.72 26.81
N ILE A 24 -25.82 14.51 26.71
CA ILE A 24 -24.84 15.59 26.61
C ILE A 24 -24.60 16.01 25.15
N ILE A 25 -24.37 15.07 24.22
CA ILE A 25 -23.80 15.39 22.89
C ILE A 25 -24.88 15.45 21.80
N ALA A 26 -25.62 14.36 21.60
CA ALA A 26 -26.69 14.30 20.60
C ALA A 26 -27.76 13.27 20.98
N SER A 27 -29.02 13.61 20.72
CA SER A 27 -30.19 12.74 20.98
C SER A 27 -30.12 11.40 20.22
N ASN A 28 -29.50 11.39 19.04
CA ASN A 28 -29.24 10.22 18.22
C ASN A 28 -27.85 10.37 17.56
N PHE A 29 -27.15 9.25 17.34
CA PHE A 29 -25.87 9.20 16.65
C PHE A 29 -25.99 9.80 15.24
N ASP A 30 -27.03 9.41 14.51
CA ASP A 30 -27.26 9.86 13.13
C ASP A 30 -27.94 11.25 13.04
N ARG A 31 -28.10 11.97 14.16
CA ARG A 31 -28.75 13.29 14.17
C ARG A 31 -27.87 14.30 13.43
N VAL A 32 -28.44 14.96 12.43
CA VAL A 32 -27.81 16.06 11.69
C VAL A 32 -28.68 17.30 11.83
N TYR A 33 -28.05 18.45 12.02
CA TYR A 33 -28.70 19.74 11.81
C TYR A 33 -28.23 20.31 10.48
N GLU A 34 -29.15 20.76 9.64
CA GLU A 34 -28.87 21.56 8.46
C GLU A 34 -29.76 22.79 8.48
N GLY A 35 -29.18 23.98 8.34
CA GLY A 35 -29.97 25.20 8.29
C GLY A 35 -29.16 26.49 8.40
N MET A 36 -29.91 27.60 8.32
CA MET A 36 -29.37 28.95 8.44
C MET A 36 -29.14 29.32 9.91
N VAL A 37 -27.96 29.86 10.19
CA VAL A 37 -27.56 30.33 11.51
C VAL A 37 -27.09 31.79 11.48
N LYS A 38 -27.40 32.50 12.57
CA LYS A 38 -26.95 33.87 12.83
C LYS A 38 -25.78 33.90 13.82
N ARG A 39 -25.08 35.02 13.83
CA ARG A 39 -24.11 35.32 14.90
C ARG A 39 -24.77 35.16 16.28
N TRP A 40 -24.04 34.50 17.18
CA TRP A 40 -24.41 34.10 18.54
C TRP A 40 -25.46 33.00 18.68
N GLN A 41 -25.96 32.45 17.57
CA GLN A 41 -26.87 31.31 17.61
C GLN A 41 -26.12 30.05 18.08
N THR A 42 -26.80 29.27 18.93
CA THR A 42 -26.34 27.95 19.37
C THR A 42 -27.13 26.88 18.64
N VAL A 43 -26.44 25.94 18.03
CA VAL A 43 -27.01 24.77 17.38
C VAL A 43 -26.72 23.54 18.24
N ARG A 44 -27.74 22.72 18.46
CA ARG A 44 -27.69 21.50 19.27
C ARG A 44 -28.31 20.35 18.51
N LEU A 45 -27.82 19.14 18.74
CA LEU A 45 -28.35 17.91 18.15
C LEU A 45 -29.37 17.22 19.07
N GLY A 46 -30.23 18.02 19.73
CA GLY A 46 -31.23 17.53 20.68
C GLY A 46 -30.69 17.12 22.05
N ALA A 47 -29.50 17.62 22.42
CA ALA A 47 -28.82 17.35 23.69
C ALA A 47 -28.34 18.66 24.34
N LEU A 48 -27.68 18.60 25.50
CA LEU A 48 -27.27 19.80 26.26
C LEU A 48 -26.17 20.62 25.55
N SER A 49 -25.15 19.93 25.04
CA SER A 49 -24.01 20.51 24.34
C SER A 49 -24.35 20.80 22.87
N GLY A 50 -23.49 21.59 22.25
CA GLY A 50 -23.64 21.97 20.85
C GLY A 50 -22.51 22.88 20.43
N ILE A 51 -22.74 23.62 19.34
CA ILE A 51 -21.81 24.62 18.84
C ILE A 51 -22.48 25.99 18.85
N LYS A 52 -21.70 27.04 19.15
CA LYS A 52 -22.13 28.44 19.05
C LYS A 52 -21.33 29.14 17.97
N VAL A 53 -22.03 29.72 17.00
CA VAL A 53 -21.41 30.60 16.00
C VAL A 53 -21.17 31.96 16.64
N THR A 54 -19.92 32.35 16.84
CA THR A 54 -19.56 33.59 17.55
C THR A 54 -19.28 34.77 16.62
N LYS A 55 -18.88 34.49 15.38
CA LYS A 55 -18.64 35.46 14.31
C LYS A 55 -19.00 34.83 12.95
N ILE A 56 -19.43 35.66 12.02
CA ILE A 56 -19.64 35.35 10.60
C ILE A 56 -18.92 36.46 9.84
N GLY A 57 -17.91 36.09 9.06
CA GLY A 57 -17.23 36.97 8.11
C GLY A 57 -17.82 36.81 6.71
N ASN A 58 -17.15 37.33 5.69
CA ASN A 58 -17.64 37.22 4.30
C ASN A 58 -17.51 35.78 3.76
N GLU A 59 -16.40 35.10 4.07
CA GLU A 59 -16.07 33.77 3.52
C GLU A 59 -15.72 32.76 4.62
N TRP A 60 -16.05 33.05 5.89
CA TRP A 60 -15.76 32.17 7.02
C TRP A 60 -16.75 32.38 8.19
N ILE A 61 -16.81 31.40 9.09
CA ILE A 61 -17.45 31.54 10.41
C ILE A 61 -16.46 31.20 11.52
N VAL A 62 -16.71 31.67 12.74
CA VAL A 62 -16.02 31.18 13.95
C VAL A 62 -17.02 30.48 14.84
N ALA A 63 -16.86 29.18 15.02
CA ALA A 63 -17.66 28.35 15.90
C ALA A 63 -16.88 27.98 17.17
N LYS A 64 -17.59 27.68 18.26
CA LYS A 64 -16.99 27.08 19.45
C LYS A 64 -17.93 26.05 20.09
N PRO A 65 -17.41 25.03 20.78
CA PRO A 65 -18.22 24.14 21.58
C PRO A 65 -18.93 24.90 22.72
N VAL A 66 -20.12 24.42 23.08
CA VAL A 66 -20.90 24.86 24.23
C VAL A 66 -21.08 23.66 25.16
N PRO A 67 -20.81 23.78 26.47
CA PRO A 67 -20.60 25.04 27.21
C PRO A 67 -19.19 25.64 27.13
N VAL A 68 -18.16 24.80 26.97
CA VAL A 68 -16.74 25.21 27.01
C VAL A 68 -15.99 24.57 25.86
N GLY A 69 -15.07 25.31 25.25
CA GLY A 69 -14.18 24.81 24.22
C GLY A 69 -13.53 25.94 23.44
N GLU A 70 -12.54 25.57 22.64
CA GLU A 70 -11.78 26.50 21.81
C GLU A 70 -12.60 27.01 20.62
N LYS A 71 -12.21 28.18 20.10
CA LYS A 71 -12.82 28.76 18.90
C LYS A 71 -12.10 28.21 17.68
N VAL A 72 -12.88 27.79 16.69
CA VAL A 72 -12.40 27.28 15.41
C VAL A 72 -12.97 28.16 14.30
N GLU A 73 -12.09 28.65 13.44
CA GLU A 73 -12.47 29.34 12.21
C GLU A 73 -12.67 28.31 11.09
N ILE A 74 -13.74 28.45 10.32
CA ILE A 74 -14.14 27.52 9.27
C ILE A 74 -14.52 28.32 8.04
N ASP A 75 -13.77 28.12 6.96
CA ASP A 75 -14.05 28.76 5.68
C ASP A 75 -15.31 28.20 5.03
N LYS A 76 -15.94 29.01 4.19
CA LYS A 76 -17.02 28.58 3.29
C LYS A 76 -16.52 27.45 2.39
N GLY A 77 -17.37 26.44 2.21
CA GLY A 77 -17.08 25.22 1.45
C GLY A 77 -16.21 24.20 2.19
N LYS A 78 -15.81 24.46 3.43
CA LYS A 78 -14.99 23.55 4.25
C LYS A 78 -15.76 23.11 5.49
N GLY A 79 -15.31 22.00 6.09
CA GLY A 79 -15.69 21.63 7.44
C GLY A 79 -14.52 21.61 8.41
N ALA A 80 -14.85 21.60 9.70
CA ALA A 80 -13.88 21.43 10.76
C ALA A 80 -14.50 20.76 11.99
N LYS A 81 -13.66 20.08 12.76
CA LYS A 81 -14.01 19.57 14.09
C LYS A 81 -14.12 20.73 15.10
N VAL A 82 -15.21 20.73 15.87
CA VAL A 82 -15.53 21.71 16.91
C VAL A 82 -15.99 20.96 18.16
N GLY A 83 -15.05 20.57 19.02
CA GLY A 83 -15.34 19.71 20.18
C GLY A 83 -15.77 18.31 19.73
N ASP A 84 -16.90 17.82 20.25
CA ASP A 84 -17.49 16.53 19.85
C ASP A 84 -18.28 16.60 18.53
N PHE A 85 -18.30 17.77 17.87
CA PHE A 85 -19.10 18.02 16.68
C PHE A 85 -18.20 18.25 15.46
N TYR A 86 -18.76 18.04 14.28
CA TYR A 86 -18.18 18.48 13.02
C TYR A 86 -19.14 19.47 12.36
N VAL A 87 -18.60 20.59 11.90
CA VAL A 87 -19.38 21.70 11.32
C VAL A 87 -18.87 21.94 9.91
N HIS A 88 -19.76 21.85 8.92
CA HIS A 88 -19.51 22.22 7.54
C HIS A 88 -20.25 23.50 7.19
N VAL A 89 -19.61 24.40 6.44
CA VAL A 89 -20.19 25.68 6.02
C VAL A 89 -20.50 25.62 4.54
N ASP A 90 -21.77 25.44 4.18
CA ASP A 90 -22.16 25.36 2.77
C ASP A 90 -22.11 26.76 2.11
N GLU A 91 -22.73 27.75 2.75
CA GLU A 91 -22.90 29.09 2.18
C GLU A 91 -22.84 30.19 3.25
N ILE A 92 -22.46 31.40 2.84
CA ILE A 92 -22.51 32.60 3.66
C ILE A 92 -23.22 33.70 2.88
N ASN A 93 -24.27 34.25 3.49
CA ASN A 93 -25.15 35.26 2.92
C ASN A 93 -25.27 36.44 3.89
N GLY A 94 -24.32 37.38 3.79
CA GLY A 94 -24.21 38.53 4.69
C GLY A 94 -23.98 38.10 6.15
N ASN A 95 -24.95 38.39 7.02
CA ASN A 95 -24.86 38.07 8.46
C ASN A 95 -25.39 36.67 8.83
N ASN A 96 -25.69 35.82 7.83
CA ASN A 96 -26.15 34.46 8.04
C ASN A 96 -25.23 33.46 7.32
N ALA A 97 -25.09 32.27 7.89
CA ALA A 97 -24.39 31.15 7.26
C ALA A 97 -25.32 29.93 7.19
N ARG A 98 -25.28 29.17 6.09
CA ARG A 98 -25.88 27.84 6.02
C ARG A 98 -24.84 26.84 6.49
N ILE A 99 -25.17 26.09 7.54
CA ILE A 99 -24.25 25.09 8.10
C ILE A 99 -24.91 23.73 8.21
N LYS A 100 -24.07 22.69 8.19
CA LYS A 100 -24.41 21.33 8.62
C LYS A 100 -23.61 20.98 9.85
N VAL A 101 -24.29 20.45 10.87
CA VAL A 101 -23.67 20.03 12.14
C VAL A 101 -23.97 18.56 12.38
N TYR A 102 -22.91 17.81 12.66
CA TYR A 102 -22.92 16.38 12.90
C TYR A 102 -22.28 16.07 14.25
N TYR A 103 -22.61 14.91 14.81
CA TYR A 103 -21.69 14.26 15.75
C TYR A 103 -20.43 13.83 14.99
N GLU A 104 -19.23 14.02 15.56
CA GLU A 104 -17.97 13.82 14.84
C GLU A 104 -17.83 12.41 14.22
N TYR A 105 -18.31 11.37 14.89
CA TYR A 105 -18.19 9.99 14.39
C TYR A 105 -19.18 9.68 13.27
N ASN A 106 -20.37 10.30 13.31
CA ASN A 106 -21.30 10.25 12.18
C ASN A 106 -20.71 11.00 10.97
N ALA A 107 -20.14 12.19 11.17
CA ALA A 107 -19.45 12.90 10.09
C ALA A 107 -18.31 12.05 9.49
N TRP A 108 -17.55 11.37 10.33
CA TRP A 108 -16.49 10.46 9.90
C TRP A 108 -17.04 9.33 9.03
N GLU A 109 -18.10 8.64 9.47
CA GLU A 109 -18.72 7.55 8.71
C GLU A 109 -19.28 8.03 7.36
N GLN A 110 -19.93 9.19 7.33
CA GLN A 110 -20.41 9.79 6.07
C GLN A 110 -19.25 10.10 5.15
N LYS A 111 -18.16 10.70 5.67
CA LYS A 111 -17.00 11.09 4.87
C LYS A 111 -16.30 9.88 4.24
N ILE A 112 -16.14 8.80 4.99
CA ILE A 112 -15.59 7.55 4.46
C ILE A 112 -16.56 6.89 3.47
N THR A 113 -17.86 6.88 3.79
CA THR A 113 -18.90 6.35 2.88
C THR A 113 -18.91 7.09 1.55
N ASP A 114 -18.79 8.42 1.54
CA ASP A 114 -18.82 9.22 0.32
C ASP A 114 -17.58 8.97 -0.54
N ARG A 115 -16.39 8.84 0.07
CA ARG A 115 -15.17 8.41 -0.64
C ARG A 115 -15.32 7.01 -1.27
N LEU A 116 -15.99 6.08 -0.58
CA LEU A 116 -16.27 4.75 -1.14
C LEU A 116 -17.30 4.80 -2.29
N LYS A 117 -18.32 5.66 -2.18
CA LYS A 117 -19.31 5.88 -3.25
C LYS A 117 -18.69 6.42 -4.53
N GLU A 118 -17.68 7.29 -4.45
CA GLU A 118 -16.95 7.78 -5.62
C GLU A 118 -16.32 6.64 -6.45
N LYS A 119 -16.01 5.51 -5.80
CA LYS A 119 -15.43 4.32 -6.41
C LYS A 119 -16.40 3.15 -6.49
N TYR A 120 -17.71 3.39 -6.31
CA TYR A 120 -18.71 2.32 -6.28
C TYR A 120 -18.61 1.39 -7.49
N GLY A 121 -18.62 0.07 -7.23
CA GLY A 121 -18.44 -0.97 -8.25
C GLY A 121 -17.01 -1.18 -8.74
N ARG A 122 -16.02 -0.43 -8.26
CA ARG A 122 -14.60 -0.51 -8.65
C ARG A 122 -13.63 -0.41 -7.48
N ILE A 123 -14.09 -0.72 -6.26
CA ILE A 123 -13.24 -0.70 -5.07
C ILE A 123 -12.28 -1.89 -5.13
N THR A 124 -11.00 -1.57 -5.13
CA THR A 124 -9.89 -2.53 -5.08
C THR A 124 -9.34 -2.63 -3.65
N VAL A 125 -8.52 -3.65 -3.39
CA VAL A 125 -7.77 -3.74 -2.12
C VAL A 125 -6.87 -2.52 -1.94
N THR A 126 -6.21 -2.03 -3.01
CA THR A 126 -5.37 -0.83 -2.96
C THR A 126 -6.16 0.40 -2.55
N ASP A 127 -7.42 0.53 -2.94
CA ASP A 127 -8.28 1.62 -2.49
C ASP A 127 -8.51 1.57 -0.97
N LEU A 128 -8.70 0.38 -0.42
CA LEU A 128 -8.88 0.16 1.02
C LEU A 128 -7.57 0.35 1.80
N MET A 129 -6.42 -0.05 1.24
CA MET A 129 -5.09 0.25 1.80
C MET A 129 -4.90 1.76 1.90
N ASN A 130 -5.19 2.50 0.83
CA ASN A 130 -5.09 3.97 0.82
C ASN A 130 -6.08 4.63 1.80
N LEU A 131 -7.29 4.10 1.91
CA LEU A 131 -8.28 4.56 2.88
C LEU A 131 -7.78 4.40 4.32
N SER A 132 -7.13 3.26 4.63
CA SER A 132 -6.58 2.98 5.97
C SER A 132 -5.44 3.93 6.39
N ARG A 133 -4.82 4.59 5.40
CA ARG A 133 -3.70 5.53 5.58
C ARG A 133 -4.12 6.99 5.77
N LEU A 134 -5.42 7.29 5.72
CA LEU A 134 -5.90 8.66 5.89
C LEU A 134 -5.55 9.22 7.28
N HIS A 135 -4.99 10.43 7.28
CA HIS A 135 -4.72 11.25 8.46
C HIS A 135 -5.85 12.27 8.69
N SER A 136 -5.83 12.97 9.83
CA SER A 136 -6.82 13.99 10.15
C SER A 136 -6.83 15.16 9.16
N GLY A 137 -5.67 15.49 8.60
CA GLY A 137 -5.57 16.45 7.50
C GLY A 137 -6.44 16.07 6.29
N ASP A 138 -6.43 14.79 5.91
CA ASP A 138 -7.23 14.26 4.79
C ASP A 138 -8.73 14.20 5.12
N LEU A 139 -9.07 14.29 6.40
CA LEU A 139 -10.44 14.21 6.91
C LEU A 139 -10.92 15.54 7.53
N GLU A 140 -10.27 16.66 7.20
CA GLU A 140 -10.63 18.01 7.68
C GLU A 140 -10.76 18.10 9.22
N GLY A 141 -9.77 17.57 9.94
CA GLY A 141 -9.71 17.64 11.40
C GLY A 141 -10.45 16.50 12.13
N LEU A 142 -11.22 15.67 11.42
CA LEU A 142 -11.74 14.43 11.97
C LEU A 142 -10.60 13.43 12.21
N ARG A 143 -10.73 12.52 13.17
CA ARG A 143 -9.68 11.55 13.50
C ARG A 143 -9.31 10.70 12.27
N GLY A 144 -8.04 10.69 11.90
CA GLY A 144 -7.48 9.82 10.87
C GLY A 144 -7.47 8.35 11.29
N MET A 145 -7.52 7.45 10.31
CA MET A 145 -7.30 6.02 10.54
C MET A 145 -5.84 5.76 10.92
N CYS A 146 -4.92 6.53 10.33
CA CYS A 146 -3.48 6.42 10.46
C CYS A 146 -2.88 7.45 11.45
N GLU A 147 -3.40 7.50 12.69
CA GLU A 147 -2.92 8.41 13.77
C GLU A 147 -2.73 7.78 15.16
N GLY A 148 -1.54 7.90 15.75
CA GLY A 148 -1.21 7.35 17.08
C GLY A 148 -0.52 5.98 16.99
N GLU A 149 -0.18 5.40 18.15
CA GLU A 149 0.74 4.24 18.23
C GLU A 149 0.02 2.88 18.17
N LYS A 150 0.70 1.88 17.60
CA LYS A 150 0.36 0.44 17.57
C LYS A 150 -0.98 0.10 16.89
N LYS A 151 -0.93 -0.12 15.57
CA LYS A 151 -2.14 -0.34 14.77
C LYS A 151 -1.96 -1.40 13.70
N ALA A 152 -2.44 -2.60 13.97
CA ALA A 152 -2.59 -3.57 12.89
C ALA A 152 -3.81 -3.22 12.02
N THR A 153 -3.68 -3.42 10.72
CA THR A 153 -4.81 -3.36 9.78
C THR A 153 -4.90 -4.66 9.00
N MET A 154 -6.13 -5.12 8.80
CA MET A 154 -6.46 -6.26 7.96
C MET A 154 -7.58 -5.87 7.01
N ILE A 155 -7.40 -6.14 5.73
CA ILE A 155 -8.41 -5.91 4.69
C ILE A 155 -8.82 -7.28 4.16
N PHE A 156 -10.07 -7.69 4.39
CA PHE A 156 -10.58 -8.97 3.92
C PHE A 156 -11.25 -8.84 2.56
N ARG A 157 -10.96 -9.79 1.67
CA ARG A 157 -11.67 -9.99 0.40
C ARG A 157 -12.35 -11.36 0.44
N ILE A 158 -13.67 -11.35 0.65
CA ILE A 158 -14.50 -12.55 0.75
C ILE A 158 -15.42 -12.59 -0.47
N PRO A 159 -15.16 -13.44 -1.46
CA PRO A 159 -16.00 -13.55 -2.65
C PRO A 159 -17.37 -14.14 -2.30
N CYS A 160 -18.43 -13.63 -2.95
CA CYS A 160 -19.80 -14.16 -2.81
C CYS A 160 -20.04 -15.43 -3.64
N HIS A 161 -19.11 -15.78 -4.52
CA HIS A 161 -19.16 -16.90 -5.47
C HIS A 161 -17.80 -17.61 -5.48
N ASP A 162 -17.58 -18.52 -6.43
CA ASP A 162 -16.30 -19.20 -6.63
C ASP A 162 -15.14 -18.19 -6.67
N GLY A 163 -14.18 -18.37 -5.75
CA GLY A 163 -13.08 -17.43 -5.55
C GLY A 163 -12.30 -17.79 -4.29
N VAL A 164 -11.12 -17.20 -4.14
CA VAL A 164 -10.30 -17.40 -2.95
C VAL A 164 -10.56 -16.29 -1.94
N SER A 165 -10.89 -16.70 -0.71
CA SER A 165 -11.02 -15.78 0.41
C SER A 165 -9.64 -15.47 0.98
N MET A 166 -9.33 -14.19 1.11
CA MET A 166 -8.03 -13.73 1.58
C MET A 166 -8.16 -12.48 2.46
N GLY A 167 -7.05 -12.09 3.08
CA GLY A 167 -6.88 -10.74 3.53
C GLY A 167 -5.49 -10.19 3.29
N TRP A 168 -5.37 -8.88 3.44
CA TRP A 168 -4.13 -8.13 3.36
C TRP A 168 -3.83 -7.54 4.72
N PHE A 169 -2.72 -7.98 5.33
CA PHE A 169 -2.32 -7.63 6.68
C PHE A 169 -1.16 -6.64 6.70
N ALA A 170 -1.22 -5.64 7.58
CA ALA A 170 -0.10 -4.77 7.90
C ALA A 170 0.01 -4.63 9.43
N PRO A 171 1.17 -4.90 10.05
CA PRO A 171 1.37 -4.71 11.49
C PRO A 171 1.30 -3.22 11.92
N ASP A 172 1.60 -2.30 10.99
CA ASP A 172 1.32 -0.87 11.08
C ASP A 172 0.96 -0.28 9.71
N GLN A 173 -0.29 0.08 9.44
CA GLN A 173 -0.66 0.54 8.08
C GLN A 173 0.05 1.82 7.63
N CYS A 174 0.63 2.59 8.57
CA CYS A 174 1.32 3.85 8.31
C CYS A 174 2.80 3.69 8.00
N ALA A 175 3.40 2.58 8.46
CA ALA A 175 4.85 2.38 8.47
C ALA A 175 5.28 0.97 8.04
N SER A 176 4.35 0.12 7.60
CA SER A 176 4.62 -1.23 7.11
C SER A 176 3.92 -1.50 5.79
N ILE A 177 4.31 -2.64 5.19
CA ILE A 177 3.87 -3.12 3.90
C ILE A 177 2.72 -4.10 4.11
N PHE A 178 1.61 -3.93 3.38
CA PHE A 178 0.54 -4.91 3.37
C PHE A 178 0.99 -6.20 2.68
N VAL A 179 0.76 -7.34 3.34
CA VAL A 179 1.09 -8.69 2.85
C VAL A 179 -0.16 -9.55 2.74
N PRO A 180 -0.23 -10.45 1.74
CA PRO A 180 -1.38 -11.34 1.58
C PRO A 180 -1.36 -12.48 2.60
N VAL A 181 -2.57 -12.93 2.95
CA VAL A 181 -2.84 -14.14 3.71
C VAL A 181 -4.15 -14.74 3.16
N HIS A 182 -4.10 -15.89 2.50
CA HIS A 182 -5.30 -16.62 2.13
C HIS A 182 -5.81 -17.47 3.30
N ILE A 183 -7.14 -17.66 3.37
CA ILE A 183 -7.75 -18.47 4.44
C ILE A 183 -7.31 -19.93 4.39
N CYS A 184 -6.94 -20.42 3.20
CA CYS A 184 -6.46 -21.78 3.00
C CYS A 184 -4.95 -21.96 3.26
N ASP A 185 -4.24 -20.90 3.64
CA ASP A 185 -2.81 -21.00 3.92
C ASP A 185 -2.55 -21.98 5.06
N THR A 186 -1.57 -22.86 4.88
CA THR A 186 -1.16 -23.83 5.90
C THR A 186 0.00 -23.32 6.76
N GLU A 187 0.61 -22.21 6.35
CA GLU A 187 1.77 -21.60 7.02
C GLU A 187 1.72 -20.08 6.88
N ILE A 188 2.29 -19.38 7.86
CA ILE A 188 2.52 -17.94 7.84
C ILE A 188 4.01 -17.75 8.12
N TYR A 189 4.65 -16.82 7.40
CA TYR A 189 6.07 -16.55 7.56
C TYR A 189 6.39 -16.17 9.02
N GLU A 190 7.44 -16.77 9.57
CA GLU A 190 7.74 -16.77 11.00
C GLU A 190 7.73 -15.37 11.62
N ALA A 191 8.28 -14.36 10.94
CA ALA A 191 8.33 -12.98 11.41
C ALA A 191 6.95 -12.38 11.78
N TYR A 192 5.87 -12.84 11.13
CA TYR A 192 4.50 -12.40 11.40
C TYR A 192 3.83 -13.18 12.54
N THR A 193 4.41 -14.32 12.95
CA THR A 193 3.93 -15.14 14.08
C THR A 193 4.73 -14.90 15.37
N SER A 194 5.99 -14.48 15.26
CA SER A 194 6.90 -14.27 16.40
C SER A 194 6.79 -12.88 17.04
N GLY A 195 6.22 -11.91 16.33
CA GLY A 195 6.17 -10.50 16.73
C GLY A 195 7.25 -9.62 16.08
N GLU A 196 8.24 -10.21 15.40
CA GLU A 196 9.32 -9.48 14.72
C GLU A 196 8.78 -8.43 13.73
N ALA A 197 7.76 -8.77 12.94
CA ALA A 197 7.15 -7.86 11.97
C ALA A 197 6.56 -6.61 12.65
N ALA A 198 6.02 -6.75 13.87
CA ALA A 198 5.50 -5.62 14.63
C ALA A 198 6.62 -4.73 15.17
N ASP A 199 7.72 -5.31 15.65
CA ASP A 199 8.88 -4.56 16.14
C ASP A 199 9.58 -3.78 15.01
N ILE A 200 9.67 -4.38 13.81
CA ILE A 200 10.17 -3.71 12.61
C ILE A 200 9.26 -2.53 12.25
N ALA A 201 7.94 -2.73 12.24
CA ALA A 201 6.98 -1.68 11.92
C ALA A 201 7.04 -0.49 12.90
N ILE A 202 7.17 -0.76 14.20
CA ILE A 202 7.40 0.28 15.22
C ILE A 202 8.70 1.03 14.95
N SER A 203 9.78 0.32 14.63
CA SER A 203 11.08 0.93 14.33
C SER A 203 11.00 1.83 13.09
N LEU A 204 10.28 1.40 12.04
CA LEU A 204 10.06 2.21 10.84
C LEU A 204 9.22 3.45 11.15
N LEU A 205 8.19 3.31 11.99
CA LEU A 205 7.38 4.43 12.43
C LEU A 205 8.22 5.44 13.22
N MET A 206 9.13 4.99 14.09
CA MET A 206 10.04 5.87 14.83
C MET A 206 11.05 6.57 13.91
N LYS A 207 11.58 5.86 12.89
CA LYS A 207 12.58 6.40 11.95
C LYS A 207 11.97 7.42 10.99
N PHE A 208 10.83 7.09 10.38
CA PHE A 208 10.25 7.89 9.28
C PHE A 208 9.06 8.75 9.72
N GLY A 209 8.37 8.39 10.80
CA GLY A 209 7.08 8.98 11.19
C GLY A 209 5.92 8.47 10.35
N HIS A 210 4.71 8.96 10.65
CA HIS A 210 3.50 8.55 9.96
C HIS A 210 3.50 8.97 8.47
N GLY A 211 3.23 8.03 7.57
CA GLY A 211 2.91 8.30 6.17
C GLY A 211 4.10 8.71 5.28
N LYS A 212 5.34 8.58 5.76
CA LYS A 212 6.54 8.99 5.00
C LYS A 212 7.25 7.86 4.26
N LEU A 213 6.93 6.60 4.58
CA LEU A 213 7.52 5.45 3.91
C LEU A 213 6.80 5.19 2.58
N ASN A 214 7.54 5.19 1.47
CA ASN A 214 6.94 4.95 0.14
C ASN A 214 6.92 3.46 -0.19
N VAL A 215 5.84 2.78 0.18
CA VAL A 215 5.64 1.33 -0.07
C VAL A 215 4.71 1.04 -1.25
N THR A 216 4.11 2.08 -1.83
CA THR A 216 2.98 1.96 -2.78
C THR A 216 3.32 1.14 -4.02
N THR A 217 4.53 1.33 -4.58
CA THR A 217 4.95 0.60 -5.78
C THR A 217 5.10 -0.89 -5.50
N MET A 218 5.74 -1.25 -4.38
CA MET A 218 5.87 -2.64 -3.95
C MET A 218 4.50 -3.28 -3.74
N GLU A 219 3.61 -2.65 -2.98
CA GLU A 219 2.27 -3.20 -2.71
C GLU A 219 1.47 -3.42 -3.99
N ARG A 220 1.58 -2.52 -4.97
CA ARG A 220 0.95 -2.69 -6.28
C ARG A 220 1.49 -3.92 -7.02
N VAL A 221 2.80 -4.17 -6.95
CA VAL A 221 3.41 -5.37 -7.53
C VAL A 221 2.92 -6.62 -6.80
N LEU A 222 2.93 -6.61 -5.46
CA LEU A 222 2.44 -7.75 -4.67
C LEU A 222 0.99 -8.08 -4.99
N VAL A 223 0.10 -7.07 -5.06
CA VAL A 223 -1.31 -7.27 -5.43
C VAL A 223 -1.43 -7.90 -6.82
N LYS A 224 -0.74 -7.35 -7.83
CA LYS A 224 -0.78 -7.86 -9.20
C LYS A 224 -0.25 -9.29 -9.30
N GLU A 225 0.85 -9.60 -8.61
CA GLU A 225 1.42 -10.94 -8.62
C GLU A 225 0.56 -11.94 -7.84
N ASN A 226 -0.06 -11.51 -6.75
CA ASN A 226 -0.98 -12.34 -5.97
C ASN A 226 -2.23 -12.70 -6.80
N GLU A 227 -2.86 -11.72 -7.46
CA GLU A 227 -4.01 -11.95 -8.36
C GLU A 227 -3.67 -12.95 -9.48
N ARG A 228 -2.48 -12.85 -10.08
CA ARG A 228 -2.00 -13.83 -11.10
C ARG A 228 -1.87 -15.24 -10.54
N MET A 229 -1.46 -15.39 -9.28
CA MET A 229 -1.31 -16.70 -8.64
C MET A 229 -2.66 -17.29 -8.22
N GLU A 230 -3.60 -16.44 -7.81
CA GLU A 230 -4.97 -16.85 -7.56
C GLU A 230 -5.62 -17.44 -8.80
N ASP A 231 -5.44 -16.84 -9.99
CA ASP A 231 -5.96 -17.38 -11.24
C ASP A 231 -5.43 -18.81 -11.53
N ILE A 232 -4.15 -19.06 -11.24
CA ILE A 232 -3.55 -20.40 -11.37
C ILE A 232 -4.15 -21.36 -10.33
N ALA A 233 -4.23 -20.94 -9.08
CA ALA A 233 -4.78 -21.74 -7.99
C ALA A 233 -6.25 -22.09 -8.25
N LEU A 234 -7.02 -21.16 -8.82
CA LEU A 234 -8.42 -21.35 -9.18
C LEU A 234 -8.60 -22.46 -10.23
N GLY A 235 -7.70 -22.53 -11.21
CA GLY A 235 -7.65 -23.63 -12.17
C GLY A 235 -7.22 -24.98 -11.59
N ARG A 236 -6.76 -25.02 -10.32
CA ARG A 236 -6.12 -26.18 -9.68
C ARG A 236 -6.51 -26.33 -8.22
N MET A 237 -7.81 -26.37 -7.95
CA MET A 237 -8.40 -26.44 -6.60
C MET A 237 -7.72 -27.44 -5.64
N SER A 238 -7.30 -28.62 -6.10
CA SER A 238 -6.66 -29.62 -5.24
C SER A 238 -5.25 -29.22 -4.74
N GLN A 239 -4.60 -28.26 -5.40
CA GLN A 239 -3.28 -27.73 -5.06
C GLN A 239 -3.35 -26.27 -4.61
N ALA A 240 -4.54 -25.68 -4.52
CA ALA A 240 -4.70 -24.25 -4.25
C ALA A 240 -4.06 -23.82 -2.93
N ALA A 241 -4.26 -24.60 -1.85
CA ALA A 241 -3.65 -24.32 -0.55
C ALA A 241 -2.11 -24.28 -0.62
N ASP A 242 -1.49 -25.27 -1.28
CA ASP A 242 -0.02 -25.34 -1.39
C ASP A 242 0.55 -24.19 -2.25
N ILE A 243 -0.11 -23.88 -3.36
CA ILE A 243 0.29 -22.80 -4.27
C ILE A 243 0.22 -21.45 -3.54
N LEU A 244 -0.90 -21.17 -2.90
CA LEU A 244 -1.15 -19.89 -2.26
C LEU A 244 -0.32 -19.71 -0.99
N THR A 245 -0.15 -20.78 -0.19
CA THR A 245 0.75 -20.74 0.98
C THR A 245 2.17 -20.38 0.55
N LEU A 246 2.70 -21.04 -0.48
CA LEU A 246 4.05 -20.74 -0.98
C LEU A 246 4.17 -19.27 -1.41
N VAL A 247 3.20 -18.78 -2.20
CA VAL A 247 3.23 -17.41 -2.72
C VAL A 247 3.16 -16.39 -1.58
N ASP A 248 2.23 -16.57 -0.66
CA ASP A 248 1.99 -15.64 0.43
C ASP A 248 3.16 -15.60 1.41
N VAL A 249 3.72 -16.75 1.78
CA VAL A 249 4.91 -16.82 2.65
C VAL A 249 6.11 -16.12 2.00
N GLU A 250 6.33 -16.31 0.71
CA GLU A 250 7.42 -15.60 0.01
C GLU A 250 7.16 -14.09 -0.12
N MET A 251 5.91 -13.66 -0.36
CA MET A 251 5.56 -12.23 -0.35
C MET A 251 5.73 -11.59 1.03
N GLN A 252 5.37 -12.31 2.09
CA GLN A 252 5.60 -11.91 3.48
C GLN A 252 7.10 -11.76 3.76
N LYS A 253 7.92 -12.72 3.30
CA LYS A 253 9.39 -12.64 3.40
C LYS A 253 9.95 -11.44 2.65
N GLN A 254 9.51 -11.17 1.41
CA GLN A 254 9.92 -10.00 0.64
C GLN A 254 9.62 -8.69 1.38
N ALA A 255 8.43 -8.57 1.98
CA ALA A 255 8.06 -7.40 2.75
C ALA A 255 8.95 -7.19 3.98
N ILE A 256 9.34 -8.25 4.68
CA ILE A 256 10.27 -8.16 5.81
C ILE A 256 11.66 -7.73 5.37
N LEU A 257 12.18 -8.31 4.29
CA LEU A 257 13.50 -7.94 3.73
C LEU A 257 13.54 -6.46 3.32
N MET A 258 12.49 -5.99 2.62
CA MET A 258 12.37 -4.59 2.22
C MET A 258 12.29 -3.64 3.43
N GLN A 259 11.53 -4.00 4.45
CA GLN A 259 11.39 -3.19 5.66
C GLN A 259 12.70 -3.15 6.48
N LYS A 260 13.44 -4.27 6.53
CA LYS A 260 14.78 -4.31 7.12
C LYS A 260 15.78 -3.45 6.33
N LEU A 261 15.72 -3.45 5.00
CA LEU A 261 16.50 -2.54 4.16
C LEU A 261 16.22 -1.08 4.52
N TYR A 262 14.94 -0.66 4.55
CA TYR A 262 14.56 0.70 4.94
C TYR A 262 15.10 1.15 6.30
N LEU A 263 15.22 0.24 7.28
CA LEU A 263 15.80 0.55 8.59
C LEU A 263 17.31 0.79 8.53
N ASN A 264 18.03 0.15 7.62
CA ASN A 264 19.49 0.10 7.63
C ASN A 264 20.17 0.93 6.53
N VAL A 265 19.44 1.34 5.49
CA VAL A 265 19.97 2.22 4.43
C VAL A 265 19.62 3.69 4.67
N GLU A 266 20.47 4.58 4.17
CA GLU A 266 20.32 6.04 4.23
C GLU A 266 20.94 6.70 2.98
N GLY A 267 20.67 7.99 2.78
CA GLY A 267 21.27 8.77 1.67
C GLY A 267 20.94 8.20 0.29
N GLU A 268 21.96 8.10 -0.56
CA GLU A 268 21.84 7.60 -1.94
C GLU A 268 21.26 6.18 -2.00
N GLU A 269 21.63 5.27 -1.08
CA GLU A 269 21.08 3.91 -1.05
C GLU A 269 19.56 3.91 -0.80
N LEU A 270 19.06 4.81 0.04
CA LEU A 270 17.63 4.94 0.30
C LEU A 270 16.88 5.48 -0.94
N GLU A 271 17.49 6.41 -1.68
CA GLU A 271 16.93 6.91 -2.94
C GLU A 271 16.85 5.79 -3.98
N GLU A 272 17.93 5.04 -4.18
CA GLU A 272 17.97 3.88 -5.07
C GLU A 272 16.95 2.81 -4.66
N LEU A 273 16.84 2.53 -3.36
CA LEU A 273 15.89 1.54 -2.84
C LEU A 273 14.44 1.86 -3.20
N ASN A 274 14.07 3.16 -3.22
CA ASN A 274 12.72 3.60 -3.62
C ASN A 274 12.42 3.36 -5.10
N HIS A 275 13.43 3.04 -5.92
CA HIS A 275 13.31 2.78 -7.35
C HIS A 275 13.54 1.31 -7.74
N ILE A 276 13.87 0.43 -6.78
CA ILE A 276 14.08 -1.00 -7.04
C ILE A 276 12.79 -1.68 -7.55
N TRP A 277 11.67 -1.45 -6.87
CA TRP A 277 10.38 -2.05 -7.26
C TRP A 277 9.81 -1.37 -8.52
N SER A 278 9.39 -2.18 -9.49
CA SER A 278 8.82 -1.70 -10.77
C SER A 278 7.37 -2.13 -10.99
N ILE A 279 6.97 -2.47 -12.22
CA ILE A 279 5.59 -2.83 -12.58
C ILE A 279 5.24 -4.30 -12.33
N ASP A 280 6.23 -5.17 -12.20
CA ASP A 280 6.11 -6.59 -11.85
C ASP A 280 7.43 -7.16 -11.31
N TYR A 281 7.43 -8.46 -10.97
CA TYR A 281 8.61 -9.14 -10.44
C TYR A 281 9.77 -9.20 -11.43
N TYR A 282 9.55 -9.42 -12.73
CA TYR A 282 10.66 -9.53 -13.68
C TYR A 282 11.44 -8.22 -13.77
N GLU A 283 10.75 -7.11 -13.99
CA GLU A 283 11.41 -5.80 -14.01
C GLU A 283 12.04 -5.44 -12.65
N THR A 284 11.40 -5.81 -11.54
CA THR A 284 11.98 -5.60 -10.21
C THR A 284 13.29 -6.38 -10.04
N VAL A 285 13.37 -7.63 -10.51
CA VAL A 285 14.61 -8.42 -10.48
C VAL A 285 15.68 -7.81 -11.39
N CYS A 286 15.32 -7.31 -12.57
CA CYS A 286 16.26 -6.56 -13.44
C CYS A 286 16.82 -5.33 -12.72
N ASN A 287 15.96 -4.56 -12.05
CA ASN A 287 16.38 -3.38 -11.29
C ASN A 287 17.30 -3.75 -10.11
N ILE A 288 17.03 -4.86 -9.41
CA ILE A 288 17.92 -5.38 -8.38
C ILE A 288 19.29 -5.70 -8.98
N GLU A 289 19.34 -6.47 -10.07
CA GLU A 289 20.60 -6.85 -10.72
C GLU A 289 21.44 -5.62 -11.14
N HIS A 290 20.78 -4.61 -11.71
CA HIS A 290 21.42 -3.40 -12.20
C HIS A 290 22.00 -2.55 -11.05
N ASN A 291 21.28 -2.46 -9.93
CA ASN A 291 21.60 -1.54 -8.85
C ASN A 291 22.27 -2.19 -7.65
N ILE A 292 22.38 -3.52 -7.58
CA ILE A 292 22.90 -4.22 -6.39
C ILE A 292 24.27 -3.70 -5.95
N SER A 293 25.18 -3.43 -6.88
CA SER A 293 26.53 -2.94 -6.55
C SER A 293 26.57 -1.52 -5.98
N ARG A 294 25.44 -0.79 -5.97
CA ARG A 294 25.30 0.53 -5.34
C ARG A 294 25.07 0.45 -3.84
N PHE A 295 24.78 -0.74 -3.31
CA PHE A 295 24.54 -0.98 -1.90
C PHE A 295 25.78 -1.57 -1.23
N GLY A 296 25.97 -1.28 0.06
CA GLY A 296 26.94 -1.98 0.91
C GLY A 296 26.56 -3.45 1.15
N ASP A 297 27.47 -4.22 1.75
CA ASP A 297 27.36 -5.69 1.89
C ASP A 297 25.99 -6.14 2.43
N TYR A 298 25.49 -5.49 3.47
CA TYR A 298 24.17 -5.78 4.03
C TYR A 298 23.05 -5.56 2.99
N GLY A 299 23.08 -4.42 2.30
CA GLY A 299 22.07 -4.10 1.29
C GLY A 299 22.09 -5.07 0.11
N GLN A 300 23.29 -5.46 -0.35
CA GLN A 300 23.44 -6.47 -1.40
C GLN A 300 22.84 -7.82 -0.99
N GLU A 301 23.17 -8.29 0.22
CA GLU A 301 22.66 -9.54 0.76
C GLU A 301 21.12 -9.54 0.83
N GLN A 302 20.52 -8.47 1.38
CA GLN A 302 19.06 -8.39 1.50
C GLN A 302 18.36 -8.29 0.12
N LEU A 303 18.92 -7.54 -0.83
CA LEU A 303 18.38 -7.43 -2.19
C LEU A 303 18.48 -8.77 -2.94
N ALA A 304 19.60 -9.48 -2.81
CA ALA A 304 19.77 -10.82 -3.38
C ALA A 304 18.80 -11.83 -2.75
N ALA A 305 18.62 -11.79 -1.42
CA ALA A 305 17.65 -12.62 -0.72
C ALA A 305 16.20 -12.33 -1.15
N MET A 306 15.88 -11.06 -1.45
CA MET A 306 14.58 -10.66 -1.96
C MET A 306 14.34 -11.21 -3.37
N ALA A 307 15.34 -11.12 -4.26
CA ALA A 307 15.27 -11.74 -5.59
C ALA A 307 15.13 -13.27 -5.50
N LEU A 308 15.85 -13.94 -4.59
CA LEU A 308 15.66 -15.37 -4.33
C LEU A 308 14.23 -15.70 -3.91
N SER A 309 13.65 -14.93 -2.99
CA SER A 309 12.27 -15.14 -2.54
C SER A 309 11.26 -15.03 -3.69
N MET A 310 11.41 -14.03 -4.56
CA MET A 310 10.60 -13.88 -5.78
C MET A 310 10.76 -15.09 -6.72
N GLY A 311 12.00 -15.54 -6.91
CA GLY A 311 12.32 -16.72 -7.72
C GLY A 311 11.77 -18.02 -7.13
N ARG A 312 11.78 -18.17 -5.79
CA ARG A 312 11.26 -19.33 -5.07
C ARG A 312 9.77 -19.50 -5.31
N ALA A 313 9.00 -18.42 -5.14
CA ALA A 313 7.56 -18.42 -5.41
C ALA A 313 7.29 -18.90 -6.84
N ARG A 314 7.97 -18.29 -7.83
CA ARG A 314 7.75 -18.59 -9.25
C ARG A 314 8.16 -20.01 -9.65
N ALA A 315 9.36 -20.44 -9.27
CA ALA A 315 9.86 -21.77 -9.56
C ALA A 315 9.05 -22.86 -8.86
N GLY A 316 8.65 -22.63 -7.61
CA GLY A 316 7.84 -23.57 -6.83
C GLY A 316 6.45 -23.75 -7.45
N VAL A 317 5.75 -22.66 -7.80
CA VAL A 317 4.46 -22.74 -8.49
C VAL A 317 4.60 -23.49 -9.81
N LYS A 318 5.61 -23.18 -10.65
CA LYS A 318 5.82 -23.93 -11.90
C LYS A 318 6.08 -25.42 -11.65
N SER A 319 6.81 -25.77 -10.59
CA SER A 319 7.05 -27.17 -10.22
C SER A 319 5.75 -27.89 -9.83
N MET A 320 4.89 -27.26 -9.01
CA MET A 320 3.59 -27.81 -8.63
C MET A 320 2.62 -27.95 -9.81
N VAL A 321 2.65 -26.99 -10.74
CA VAL A 321 1.73 -26.89 -11.88
C VAL A 321 2.14 -27.85 -13.00
N ASN A 322 3.42 -27.87 -13.38
CA ASN A 322 3.89 -28.57 -14.59
C ASN A 322 4.90 -29.70 -14.30
N GLY A 323 5.22 -29.99 -13.04
CA GLY A 323 6.26 -30.98 -12.69
C GLY A 323 7.66 -30.56 -13.18
N SER A 324 7.90 -29.25 -13.32
CA SER A 324 9.14 -28.73 -13.91
C SER A 324 10.35 -28.81 -12.98
N ASN A 325 11.54 -28.83 -13.59
CA ASN A 325 12.83 -28.74 -12.89
C ASN A 325 13.25 -27.28 -12.55
N ALA A 326 12.33 -26.31 -12.55
CA ALA A 326 12.64 -24.92 -12.22
C ALA A 326 13.31 -24.76 -10.84
N LEU A 327 13.05 -25.69 -9.91
CA LEU A 327 13.71 -25.74 -8.61
C LEU A 327 15.22 -26.04 -8.70
N LYS A 328 15.70 -26.68 -9.77
CA LYS A 328 17.14 -26.91 -9.98
C LYS A 328 17.87 -25.59 -10.22
N ASP A 329 17.28 -24.72 -11.05
CA ASP A 329 17.85 -23.40 -11.33
C ASP A 329 17.73 -22.48 -10.11
N TYR A 330 16.63 -22.58 -9.36
CA TYR A 330 16.51 -21.92 -8.06
C TYR A 330 17.63 -22.33 -7.10
N ASN A 331 17.86 -23.63 -6.90
CA ASN A 331 18.92 -24.11 -6.00
C ASN A 331 20.32 -23.67 -6.45
N ARG A 332 20.54 -23.54 -7.77
CA ARG A 332 21.78 -22.98 -8.32
C ARG A 332 21.93 -21.50 -7.96
N ALA A 333 20.86 -20.70 -8.12
CA ALA A 333 20.87 -19.30 -7.75
C ALA A 333 21.11 -19.10 -6.24
N GLU A 334 20.47 -19.94 -5.41
CA GLU A 334 20.64 -19.95 -3.96
C GLU A 334 22.09 -20.24 -3.56
N ALA A 335 22.72 -21.25 -4.18
CA ALA A 335 24.13 -21.55 -3.95
C ALA A 335 25.04 -20.36 -4.30
N LEU A 336 24.87 -19.77 -5.49
CA LEU A 336 25.65 -18.61 -5.93
C LEU A 336 25.52 -17.43 -4.95
N ILE A 337 24.30 -17.12 -4.52
CA ILE A 337 24.05 -16.02 -3.57
C ILE A 337 24.64 -16.32 -2.20
N SER A 338 24.56 -17.57 -1.72
CA SER A 338 25.17 -17.97 -0.45
C SER A 338 26.70 -17.88 -0.44
N GLU A 339 27.32 -17.98 -1.62
CA GLU A 339 28.76 -17.83 -1.83
C GLU A 339 29.19 -16.36 -2.08
N GLY A 340 28.25 -15.42 -2.09
CA GLY A 340 28.50 -13.99 -2.35
C GLY A 340 28.52 -13.61 -3.83
N HIS A 341 28.23 -14.56 -4.74
CA HIS A 341 28.11 -14.31 -6.18
C HIS A 341 26.72 -13.74 -6.52
N TYR A 342 26.38 -12.59 -5.92
CA TYR A 342 25.02 -12.05 -5.95
C TYR A 342 24.48 -11.79 -7.35
N ARG A 343 25.24 -11.05 -8.19
CA ARG A 343 24.80 -10.71 -9.54
C ARG A 343 24.55 -11.97 -10.37
N GLU A 344 25.46 -12.94 -10.34
CA GLU A 344 25.33 -14.20 -11.08
C GLU A 344 24.11 -15.01 -10.62
N GLY A 345 23.86 -15.07 -9.30
CA GLY A 345 22.65 -15.71 -8.78
C GLY A 345 21.37 -14.99 -9.22
N ILE A 346 21.36 -13.66 -9.22
CA ILE A 346 20.22 -12.86 -9.71
C ILE A 346 19.99 -13.06 -11.21
N THR A 347 21.05 -13.17 -12.03
CA THR A 347 20.92 -13.51 -13.45
C THR A 347 20.22 -14.86 -13.64
N VAL A 348 20.53 -15.87 -12.80
CA VAL A 348 19.81 -17.15 -12.83
C VAL A 348 18.34 -16.97 -12.45
N ILE A 349 18.02 -16.12 -11.47
CA ILE A 349 16.63 -15.77 -11.13
C ILE A 349 15.90 -15.09 -12.30
N LYS A 350 16.55 -14.17 -13.04
CA LYS A 350 15.95 -13.58 -14.25
C LYS A 350 15.56 -14.66 -15.27
N HIS A 351 16.43 -15.64 -15.51
CA HIS A 351 16.12 -16.76 -16.40
C HIS A 351 14.96 -17.63 -15.91
N ILE A 352 14.83 -17.82 -14.59
CA ILE A 352 13.65 -18.48 -14.00
C ILE A 352 12.39 -17.72 -14.40
N PHE A 353 12.37 -16.39 -14.29
CA PHE A 353 11.22 -15.57 -14.71
C PHE A 353 10.94 -15.67 -16.22
N GLU A 354 11.96 -15.58 -17.08
CA GLU A 354 11.79 -15.73 -18.54
C GLU A 354 11.13 -17.07 -18.95
N ASP A 355 11.50 -18.16 -18.28
CA ASP A 355 10.99 -19.50 -18.56
C ASP A 355 9.63 -19.76 -17.89
N THR A 356 9.46 -19.29 -16.66
CA THR A 356 8.24 -19.51 -15.88
C THR A 356 7.10 -18.62 -16.36
N ASP A 357 7.33 -17.34 -16.64
CA ASP A 357 6.26 -16.44 -17.06
C ASP A 357 5.73 -16.80 -18.46
N ARG A 358 6.61 -17.29 -19.34
CA ARG A 358 6.20 -17.87 -20.63
C ARG A 358 5.34 -19.11 -20.42
N SER A 359 5.75 -20.00 -19.52
CA SER A 359 5.08 -21.28 -19.28
C SER A 359 3.76 -21.15 -18.53
N LEU A 360 3.64 -20.20 -17.61
CA LEU A 360 2.49 -20.04 -16.72
C LEU A 360 1.50 -19.00 -17.26
N PHE A 361 1.98 -17.94 -17.88
CA PHE A 361 1.16 -16.79 -18.29
C PHE A 361 1.24 -16.47 -19.79
N GLY A 362 2.07 -17.19 -20.56
CA GLY A 362 2.27 -16.89 -21.99
C GLY A 362 3.02 -15.58 -22.25
N VAL A 363 3.68 -15.01 -21.23
CA VAL A 363 4.40 -13.74 -21.34
C VAL A 363 5.82 -14.00 -21.83
N THR A 364 6.28 -13.24 -22.83
CA THR A 364 7.68 -13.27 -23.28
C THR A 364 8.31 -11.93 -22.96
N HIS A 365 9.38 -11.97 -22.16
CA HIS A 365 10.17 -10.79 -21.84
C HIS A 365 11.13 -10.48 -22.97
N GLU A 366 11.26 -9.21 -23.33
CA GLU A 366 12.34 -8.77 -24.20
C GLU A 366 13.65 -8.97 -23.46
N LYS A 367 14.59 -9.72 -24.06
CA LYS A 367 15.94 -9.77 -23.53
C LYS A 367 16.51 -8.36 -23.59
N GLU A 368 16.99 -7.85 -22.46
CA GLU A 368 17.84 -6.66 -22.47
C GLU A 368 18.96 -6.94 -23.47
N GLN A 369 19.00 -6.18 -24.57
CA GLN A 369 20.13 -6.23 -25.49
C GLN A 369 21.33 -5.72 -24.73
N ASP A 370 22.28 -6.61 -24.45
CA ASP A 370 23.50 -6.26 -23.75
C ASP A 370 24.24 -5.20 -24.56
N LEU A 371 24.44 -4.02 -23.97
CA LEU A 371 25.23 -2.93 -24.57
C LEU A 371 26.65 -3.42 -24.92
N SER A 372 27.13 -4.48 -24.26
CA SER A 372 28.39 -5.16 -24.59
C SER A 372 28.36 -5.80 -25.99
N GLU A 373 27.24 -6.42 -26.40
CA GLU A 373 27.10 -7.03 -27.74
C GLU A 373 27.08 -5.96 -28.82
N TRP A 374 26.42 -4.82 -28.58
CA TRP A 374 26.49 -3.66 -29.49
C TRP A 374 27.88 -3.03 -29.55
N ALA A 375 28.59 -2.93 -28.43
CA ALA A 375 29.97 -2.43 -28.41
C ALA A 375 30.93 -3.37 -29.17
N ILE A 376 30.72 -4.69 -29.08
CA ILE A 376 31.48 -5.71 -29.81
C ILE A 376 31.12 -5.65 -31.32
N LEU A 377 29.85 -5.50 -31.68
CA LEU A 377 29.39 -5.35 -33.06
C LEU A 377 29.89 -4.05 -33.70
N LEU A 378 29.87 -2.94 -32.97
CA LEU A 378 30.38 -1.65 -33.42
C LEU A 378 31.91 -1.67 -33.52
N GLY A 379 32.61 -2.25 -32.55
CA GLY A 379 34.06 -2.43 -32.58
C GLY A 379 34.51 -3.29 -33.76
N SER A 380 33.84 -4.42 -34.00
CA SER A 380 34.13 -5.29 -35.15
C SER A 380 33.79 -4.61 -36.50
N ALA A 381 32.70 -3.85 -36.59
CA ALA A 381 32.38 -3.05 -37.77
C ALA A 381 33.43 -1.97 -38.07
N MET A 382 33.97 -1.30 -37.04
CA MET A 382 35.04 -0.31 -37.20
C MET A 382 36.34 -0.95 -37.71
N VAL A 383 36.70 -2.14 -37.22
CA VAL A 383 37.87 -2.90 -37.71
C VAL A 383 37.70 -3.30 -39.17
N ILE A 384 36.51 -3.79 -39.56
CA ILE A 384 36.21 -4.15 -40.96
C ILE A 384 36.30 -2.93 -41.87
N MET A 385 35.73 -1.79 -41.46
CA MET A 385 35.80 -0.54 -42.22
C MET A 385 37.23 -0.02 -42.37
N ALA A 386 38.07 -0.16 -41.34
CA ALA A 386 39.48 0.19 -41.41
C ALA A 386 40.25 -0.71 -42.41
N ILE A 387 39.98 -2.01 -42.40
CA ILE A 387 40.58 -2.97 -43.35
C ILE A 387 40.15 -2.63 -44.78
N ILE A 388 38.86 -2.36 -45.02
CA ILE A 388 38.34 -1.95 -46.33
C ILE A 388 39.02 -0.66 -46.78
N GLY A 389 39.14 0.34 -45.90
CA GLY A 389 39.82 1.61 -46.21
C GLY A 389 41.28 1.43 -46.61
N VAL A 390 42.02 0.56 -45.91
CA VAL A 390 43.43 0.25 -46.22
C VAL A 390 43.56 -0.50 -47.54
N LEU A 391 42.67 -1.46 -47.82
CA LEU A 391 42.63 -2.19 -49.09
C LEU A 391 42.29 -1.27 -50.27
N PHE A 392 41.34 -0.36 -50.08
CA PHE A 392 40.95 0.63 -51.10
C PHE A 392 42.08 1.62 -51.38
N TRP A 393 42.79 2.07 -50.33
CA TRP A 393 43.96 2.94 -50.45
C TRP A 393 45.14 2.26 -51.14
N ARG A 394 45.37 0.97 -50.88
CA ARG A 394 46.38 0.16 -51.58
C ARG A 394 46.05 -0.12 -53.04
N SER A 395 44.78 -0.20 -53.45
CA SER A 395 44.42 -0.40 -54.86
C SER A 395 44.52 0.86 -55.74
N LYS A 396 44.68 2.04 -55.12
CA LYS A 396 44.85 3.34 -55.79
C LYS A 396 46.32 3.81 -55.91
N ARG A 397 47.27 3.00 -55.43
CA ARG A 397 48.70 3.10 -55.76
C ARG A 397 49.05 1.98 -56.70
#